data_AF-A0A7C6H8L1-F1
#
_entry.id   AF-A0A7C6H8L1-F1
#
_cell.length_a   1.000
_cell.length_b   1.000
_cell.length_c   1.000
_cell.angle_alpha   90.00
_cell.angle_beta   90.00
_cell.angle_gamma   90.00
#
_symmetry.space_group_name_H-M   'P 1'
#
loop_
_entity.id
_entity.type
_entity.pdbx_description
1 polymer ?
#
loop_
_entity_poly.entity_id
_entity_poly.type
_entity_poly.pdbx_seq_one_letter_code
_entity_poly.pdbx_strand_id
1 'polypeptide(L)'
;MQLYLYNYNGSSNITNIFSWRPTETQWWITGFNPEYVNNVNVNTQVMVGCVDFSKYTNANGENEMYDKFKEEMVSIIDKSKYLLWDDINTTVWILWGE
;
A
#
# COMPACT_ATOMS: atom_id res chain seq x y z
N MET A 1 -2.76 -6.65 5.34
CA MET A 1 -2.75 -5.50 4.41
C MET A 1 -3.18 -4.27 5.17
N GLN A 2 -2.44 -3.17 5.02
CA GLN A 2 -2.81 -1.85 5.52
C GLN A 2 -3.00 -0.92 4.33
N LEU A 3 -3.91 0.04 4.43
CA LEU A 3 -4.19 1.00 3.37
C LEU A 3 -4.56 2.35 3.97
N TYR A 4 -3.97 3.41 3.44
CA TYR A 4 -4.17 4.77 3.90
C TYR A 4 -4.47 5.64 2.68
N LEU A 5 -5.50 6.48 2.78
CA LEU A 5 -5.85 7.44 1.73
C LEU A 5 -5.71 8.86 2.25
N TYR A 6 -5.16 9.71 1.40
CA TYR A 6 -4.89 11.10 1.70
C TYR A 6 -5.37 11.99 0.57
N ASN A 7 -5.82 13.19 0.91
CA ASN A 7 -5.89 14.30 -0.02
C ASN A 7 -4.60 15.12 0.13
N TYR A 8 -3.83 15.22 -0.95
CA TYR A 8 -2.60 15.98 -1.09
C TYR A 8 -2.89 17.31 -1.81
N ASN A 9 -2.94 18.39 -1.03
CA ASN A 9 -3.14 19.75 -1.55
C ASN A 9 -1.83 20.57 -1.47
N GLY A 10 -0.68 19.88 -1.40
CA GLY A 10 0.65 20.46 -1.19
C GLY A 10 1.35 19.87 0.04
N SER A 11 2.68 20.03 0.11
CA SER A 11 3.53 19.42 1.14
C SER A 11 3.19 19.84 2.58
N SER A 12 2.57 21.01 2.76
CA SER A 12 2.09 21.51 4.07
C SER A 12 0.60 21.22 4.33
N ASN A 13 -0.13 20.64 3.37
CA ASN A 13 -1.57 20.40 3.45
C ASN A 13 -1.92 18.99 2.95
N ILE A 14 -1.72 18.03 3.85
CA ILE A 14 -2.04 16.62 3.62
C ILE A 14 -3.11 16.22 4.63
N THR A 15 -4.27 15.78 4.14
CA THR A 15 -5.39 15.35 4.97
C THR A 15 -5.57 13.85 4.86
N ASN A 16 -5.52 13.11 5.98
CA ASN A 16 -5.92 11.71 6.00
C ASN A 16 -7.45 11.60 5.93
N ILE A 17 -7.97 10.88 4.94
CA ILE A 17 -9.42 10.69 4.75
C ILE A 17 -9.87 9.27 5.07
N PHE A 18 -8.92 8.33 5.11
CA PHE A 18 -9.19 6.94 5.45
C PHE A 18 -7.92 6.25 5.93
N SER A 19 -8.06 5.42 6.97
CA SER A 19 -6.99 4.58 7.52
C SER A 19 -7.53 3.19 7.80
N TRP A 20 -6.93 2.20 7.14
CA TRP A 20 -7.25 0.80 7.29
C TRP A 20 -6.05 0.05 7.83
N ARG A 21 -6.16 -0.39 9.10
CA ARG A 21 -5.12 -1.16 9.79
C ARG A 21 -5.80 -2.25 10.63
N PRO A 22 -6.19 -3.37 10.01
CA PRO A 22 -6.86 -4.45 10.72
C PRO A 22 -5.86 -5.11 11.68
N THR A 23 -6.37 -5.58 12.81
CA THR A 23 -5.59 -6.36 13.79
C THR A 23 -5.55 -7.85 13.44
N GLU A 24 -6.44 -8.30 12.56
CA GLU A 24 -6.55 -9.68 12.11
C GLU A 24 -6.29 -9.82 10.60
N THR A 25 -5.99 -11.03 10.15
CA THR A 25 -5.78 -11.31 8.73
C THR A 25 -7.11 -11.28 7.98
N GLN A 26 -7.24 -10.37 7.02
CA GLN A 26 -8.41 -10.26 6.15
C GLN A 26 -8.06 -9.78 4.74
N TRP A 27 -8.85 -10.21 3.76
CA TRP A 27 -8.68 -9.90 2.33
C TRP A 27 -9.56 -8.74 1.85
N TRP A 28 -10.41 -8.21 2.73
CA TRP A 28 -11.34 -7.11 2.43
C TRP A 28 -11.07 -5.90 3.33
N ILE A 29 -11.54 -4.74 2.88
CA ILE A 29 -11.50 -3.44 3.57
C ILE A 29 -12.93 -2.94 3.80
N THR A 30 -13.16 -2.17 4.86
CA THR A 30 -14.44 -1.50 5.13
C THR A 30 -14.22 -0.12 5.75
N GLY A 31 -15.30 0.65 5.95
CA GLY A 31 -15.25 1.93 6.65
C GLY A 31 -14.98 3.14 5.76
N PHE A 32 -15.25 3.03 4.45
CA PHE A 32 -15.27 4.21 3.58
C PHE A 32 -16.30 5.22 4.08
N ASN A 33 -15.87 6.47 4.28
CA ASN A 33 -16.75 7.53 4.74
C ASN A 33 -17.69 7.98 3.58
N PRO A 34 -19.03 7.81 3.71
CA PRO A 34 -19.99 8.19 2.68
C PRO A 34 -19.99 9.68 2.33
N GLU A 35 -19.54 10.56 3.23
CA GLU A 35 -19.48 12.01 3.00
C GLU A 35 -18.55 12.39 1.83
N TYR A 36 -17.59 11.53 1.50
CA TYR A 36 -16.72 11.73 0.35
C TYR A 36 -17.33 11.22 -0.95
N VAL A 37 -18.45 10.49 -0.94
CA VAL A 37 -19.10 10.02 -2.19
C VAL A 37 -19.52 11.23 -3.03
N ASN A 38 -19.04 11.29 -4.28
CA ASN A 38 -19.23 12.40 -5.23
C ASN A 38 -18.60 13.75 -4.82
N ASN A 39 -17.80 13.78 -3.75
CA ASN A 39 -17.14 14.99 -3.24
C ASN A 39 -15.61 14.77 -3.10
N VAL A 40 -15.04 14.08 -4.08
CA VAL A 40 -13.60 13.76 -4.12
C VAL A 40 -12.96 14.43 -5.34
N ASN A 41 -11.82 15.09 -5.13
CA ASN A 41 -10.93 15.43 -6.22
C ASN A 41 -9.85 14.35 -6.38
N VAL A 42 -10.07 13.43 -7.32
CA VAL A 42 -9.17 12.28 -7.59
C VAL A 42 -7.74 12.70 -7.94
N ASN A 43 -7.55 13.88 -8.53
CA ASN A 43 -6.23 14.39 -8.92
C ASN A 43 -5.40 14.84 -7.71
N THR A 44 -5.99 14.87 -6.52
CA THR A 44 -5.29 15.18 -5.26
C THR A 44 -5.17 13.96 -4.38
N GLN A 45 -5.65 12.78 -4.81
CA GLN A 45 -5.66 11.61 -3.96
C GLN A 45 -4.35 10.83 -4.03
N VAL A 46 -3.83 10.53 -2.85
CA VAL A 46 -2.66 9.67 -2.67
C VAL A 46 -3.05 8.48 -1.80
N MET A 47 -2.64 7.30 -2.24
CA MET A 47 -2.78 6.04 -1.53
C MET A 47 -1.41 5.55 -1.08
N VAL A 48 -1.36 5.13 0.19
CA VAL A 48 -0.22 4.42 0.76
C VAL A 48 -0.73 3.06 1.25
N GLY A 49 -0.30 2.01 0.57
CA GLY A 49 -0.61 0.62 0.89
C GLY A 49 0.60 -0.08 1.48
N CYS A 50 0.35 -1.07 2.33
CA CYS A 50 1.39 -1.93 2.89
C CYS A 50 0.94 -3.38 2.88
N VAL A 51 1.78 -4.24 2.30
CA VAL A 51 1.61 -5.69 2.29
C VAL A 51 2.80 -6.32 3.00
N ASP A 52 2.53 -6.97 4.12
CA ASP A 52 3.50 -7.70 4.93
C ASP A 52 3.50 -9.18 4.50
N PHE A 53 4.66 -9.65 4.01
CA PHE A 53 4.85 -11.03 3.59
C PHE A 53 5.57 -11.89 4.65
N SER A 54 5.95 -11.35 5.81
CA SER A 54 6.78 -12.03 6.82
C SER A 54 6.24 -13.39 7.27
N LYS A 55 4.91 -13.54 7.31
CA LYS A 55 4.26 -14.81 7.64
C LYS A 55 4.50 -15.94 6.63
N TYR A 56 5.03 -15.63 5.44
CA TYR A 56 5.37 -16.59 4.39
C TYR A 56 6.86 -16.95 4.39
N THR A 57 7.65 -16.37 5.30
CA THR A 57 9.06 -16.73 5.46
C THR A 57 9.17 -18.13 6.07
N ASN A 58 9.92 -19.01 5.42
CA ASN A 58 10.12 -20.38 5.86
C ASN A 58 11.20 -20.48 6.95
N ALA A 59 11.44 -21.69 7.47
CA ALA A 59 12.42 -21.92 8.54
C ALA A 59 13.87 -21.60 8.14
N ASN A 60 14.19 -21.54 6.85
CA ASN A 60 15.51 -21.17 6.33
C ASN A 60 15.66 -19.65 6.13
N GLY A 61 14.62 -18.87 6.41
CA GLY A 61 14.61 -17.42 6.18
C GLY A 61 14.25 -17.02 4.74
N GLU A 62 13.79 -17.96 3.91
CA GLU A 62 13.43 -17.70 2.51
C GLU A 62 11.95 -17.30 2.41
N ASN A 63 11.63 -16.34 1.55
CA ASN A 63 10.25 -15.88 1.34
C ASN A 63 9.91 -15.87 -0.15
N GLU A 64 9.58 -17.05 -0.68
CA GLU A 64 9.29 -17.23 -2.11
C GLU A 64 8.18 -16.29 -2.61
N MET A 65 7.19 -15.97 -1.78
CA MET A 65 6.09 -15.09 -2.17
C MET A 65 6.55 -13.65 -2.37
N TYR A 66 7.36 -13.14 -1.45
CA TYR A 66 7.97 -11.81 -1.55
C TYR A 66 8.92 -11.74 -2.75
N ASP A 67 9.81 -12.72 -2.89
CA ASP A 67 10.82 -12.76 -3.94
C ASP A 67 10.19 -12.84 -5.33
N LYS A 68 9.18 -13.70 -5.51
CA LYS A 68 8.43 -13.80 -6.78
C LYS A 68 7.68 -12.53 -7.12
N PHE A 69 7.03 -11.91 -6.13
CA PHE A 69 6.34 -10.64 -6.36
C PHE A 69 7.32 -9.54 -6.78
N LYS A 70 8.50 -9.48 -6.15
CA LYS A 70 9.57 -8.55 -6.52
C LYS A 70 10.11 -8.79 -7.92
N GLU A 71 10.40 -10.04 -8.27
CA GLU A 71 10.86 -10.45 -9.60
C GLU A 71 9.88 -10.01 -10.70
N GLU A 72 8.59 -10.31 -10.52
CA GLU A 72 7.52 -9.96 -11.47
C GLU A 72 7.37 -8.44 -11.61
N MET A 73 7.40 -7.67 -10.51
CA MET A 73 7.21 -6.22 -10.56
C MET A 73 8.41 -5.46 -11.12
N VAL A 74 9.65 -5.94 -10.92
CA VAL A 74 10.86 -5.32 -11.49
C VAL A 74 10.83 -5.34 -13.02
N SER A 75 10.21 -6.37 -13.62
CA SER A 75 10.05 -6.45 -15.08
C SER A 75 9.12 -5.37 -15.67
N ILE A 76 8.32 -4.71 -14.84
CA ILE A 76 7.33 -3.71 -15.24
C ILE A 76 7.82 -2.31 -14.83
N ILE A 77 8.67 -1.72 -15.68
CA ILE A 77 9.40 -0.45 -15.44
C ILE A 77 8.50 0.67 -14.86
N ASP A 78 7.27 0.81 -15.36
CA ASP A 78 6.39 1.93 -14.97
C ASP A 78 5.70 1.73 -13.61
N LYS A 79 5.65 0.48 -13.11
CA LYS A 79 5.02 0.14 -11.81
C LYS A 79 6.00 0.12 -10.66
N SER A 80 7.28 -0.16 -10.92
CA SER A 80 8.32 -0.22 -9.88
C SER A 80 8.51 1.12 -9.17
N LYS A 81 8.25 2.24 -9.84
CA LYS A 81 8.31 3.60 -9.25
C LYS A 81 7.31 3.84 -8.12
N TYR A 82 6.24 3.05 -8.07
CA TYR A 82 5.19 3.11 -7.05
C TYR A 82 5.41 2.09 -5.92
N LEU A 83 6.52 1.34 -5.95
CA LEU A 83 6.80 0.29 -4.98
C LEU A 83 8.07 0.61 -4.20
N LEU A 84 8.00 0.52 -2.88
CA LEU A 84 9.14 0.59 -1.98
C LEU A 84 9.29 -0.75 -1.27
N TRP A 85 10.42 -1.41 -1.52
CA TRP A 85 10.77 -2.72 -0.99
C TRP A 85 11.47 -2.58 0.37
N ASP A 86 10.91 -3.20 1.40
CA ASP A 86 11.55 -3.38 2.70
C ASP A 86 11.98 -4.83 2.85
N ASP A 87 13.20 -5.11 2.38
CA ASP A 87 13.77 -6.46 2.37
C ASP A 87 14.07 -7.00 3.77
N ILE A 88 14.17 -6.13 4.79
CA ILE A 88 14.44 -6.54 6.18
C ILE A 88 13.17 -7.13 6.79
N ASN A 89 12.03 -6.45 6.61
CA ASN A 89 10.75 -6.88 7.15
C ASN A 89 9.92 -7.68 6.14
N THR A 90 10.45 -7.99 4.95
CA THR A 90 9.73 -8.63 3.83
C THR A 90 8.37 -7.95 3.58
N THR A 91 8.40 -6.62 3.55
CA THR A 91 7.20 -5.78 3.41
C THR A 91 7.31 -4.94 2.15
N VAL A 92 6.20 -4.77 1.46
CA VAL A 92 6.13 -3.89 0.28
C VAL A 92 5.18 -2.75 0.57
N TRP A 93 5.68 -1.54 0.34
CA TRP A 93 4.90 -0.32 0.38
C TRP A 93 4.49 0.06 -1.05
N ILE A 94 3.20 0.34 -1.22
CA ILE A 94 2.61 0.75 -2.50
C ILE A 94 2.23 2.21 -2.37
N LEU A 95 2.83 3.07 -3.18
CA LEU A 95 2.64 4.51 -3.18
C LEU A 95 1.98 4.87 -4.50
N TRP A 96 0.71 5.23 -4.49
CA TRP A 96 -0.02 5.59 -5.70
C TRP A 96 -0.59 7.00 -5.59
N GLY A 97 -0.30 7.84 -6.56
CA GLY A 97 -0.72 9.24 -6.63
C GLY A 97 0.18 9.96 -7.63
N GLU A 98 -0.39 10.88 -8.40
CA GLU A 98 0.33 11.73 -9.37
C GLU A 98 0.27 13.20 -8.94
#